data_AF-A0A2E3UM98-F1
#
_entry.id   AF-A0A2E3UM98-F1
#
_cell.length_a   1.000
_cell.length_b   1.000
_cell.length_c   1.000
_cell.angle_alpha   90.00
_cell.angle_beta   90.00
_cell.angle_gamma   90.00
#
_symmetry.space_group_name_H-M   'P 1'
#
loop_
_entity.id
_entity.type
_entity.pdbx_description
1 polymer ?
#
loop_
_entity_poly.entity_id
_entity_poly.type
_entity_poly.pdbx_seq_one_letter_code
_entity_poly.pdbx_strand_id
1 'polypeptide(L)'
;MSLYQVQKFLYNLNRDEQVQQAFSKNKNDVLSDYDLIQEEYGALHSGDIGLLYVLGVNGQILMHYAAYLQIEWFDYLQLMRDGIEEYGPVRAGIYTMTGGGEQFNQVLSADVGKEKK
;
A
#
# COMPACT_ATOMS: atom_id res chain seq x y z
N MET A 1 -4.85 -10.99 13.13
CA MET A 1 -4.21 -10.07 12.17
C MET A 1 -4.20 -10.75 10.84
N SER A 2 -4.80 -10.15 9.81
CA SER A 2 -4.84 -10.80 8.52
C SER A 2 -4.64 -9.76 7.44
N LEU A 3 -3.41 -9.69 6.93
CA LEU A 3 -3.05 -9.02 5.68
C LEU A 3 -4.08 -9.29 4.56
N TYR A 4 -4.74 -10.44 4.59
CA TYR A 4 -5.86 -10.76 3.71
C TYR A 4 -7.03 -9.75 3.80
N GLN A 5 -7.45 -9.31 4.99
CA GLN A 5 -8.57 -8.35 5.12
C GLN A 5 -8.21 -6.99 4.52
N VAL A 6 -7.00 -6.49 4.77
CA VAL A 6 -6.47 -5.27 4.15
C VAL A 6 -6.47 -5.38 2.63
N GLN A 7 -5.89 -6.46 2.09
CA GLN A 7 -5.83 -6.68 0.64
C GLN A 7 -7.22 -6.89 0.03
N LYS A 8 -8.14 -7.55 0.74
CA LYS A 8 -9.53 -7.77 0.30
C LYS A 8 -10.28 -6.43 0.20
N PHE A 9 -10.16 -5.58 1.22
CA PHE A 9 -10.73 -4.23 1.17
C PHE A 9 -10.19 -3.45 -0.03
N LEU A 10 -8.86 -3.36 -0.17
CA LEU A 10 -8.23 -2.61 -1.26
C LEU A 10 -8.60 -3.19 -2.63
N TYR A 11 -8.68 -4.51 -2.77
CA TYR A 11 -9.14 -5.16 -4.00
C TYR A 11 -10.57 -4.73 -4.38
N ASN A 12 -11.48 -4.68 -3.40
CA ASN A 12 -12.86 -4.24 -3.62
C ASN A 12 -12.90 -2.74 -3.97
N LEU A 13 -12.21 -1.90 -3.19
CA LEU A 13 -12.15 -0.46 -3.40
C LEU A 13 -11.60 -0.10 -4.80
N ASN A 14 -10.57 -0.81 -5.26
CA ASN A 14 -9.94 -0.54 -6.55
C ASN A 14 -10.82 -0.92 -7.76
N ARG A 15 -11.93 -1.63 -7.56
CA ARG A 15 -12.73 -2.23 -8.64
C ARG A 15 -14.20 -1.82 -8.63
N ASP A 16 -14.73 -1.40 -7.49
CA ASP A 16 -16.15 -1.13 -7.30
C ASP A 16 -16.38 0.35 -6.97
N GLU A 17 -16.99 1.08 -7.90
CA GLU A 17 -17.35 2.49 -7.73
C GLU A 17 -18.30 2.71 -6.54
N GLN A 18 -19.16 1.76 -6.20
CA GLN A 18 -20.04 1.88 -5.04
C GLN A 18 -19.23 1.86 -3.74
N VAL A 19 -18.22 1.00 -3.66
CA VAL A 19 -17.30 0.95 -2.52
C VAL A 19 -16.49 2.25 -2.43
N GLN A 20 -16.03 2.80 -3.57
CA GLN A 20 -15.34 4.09 -3.60
C GLN A 20 -16.21 5.27 -3.12
N GLN A 21 -17.47 5.30 -3.53
CA GLN A 21 -18.44 6.32 -3.10
C GLN A 21 -18.78 6.17 -1.61
N ALA A 22 -18.97 4.94 -1.13
CA ALA A 22 -19.21 4.68 0.29
C ALA A 22 -18.00 5.10 1.14
N PHE A 23 -16.79 4.74 0.70
CA PHE A 23 -15.56 5.02 1.41
C PHE A 23 -15.24 6.53 1.45
N SER A 24 -15.49 7.26 0.36
CA SER A 24 -15.30 8.72 0.32
C SER A 24 -16.31 9.46 1.21
N LYS A 25 -17.52 8.92 1.38
CA LYS A 25 -18.56 9.49 2.23
C LYS A 25 -18.32 9.20 3.72
N ASN A 26 -17.97 7.97 4.07
CA ASN A 26 -17.75 7.55 5.45
C ASN A 26 -16.78 6.36 5.53
N LYS A 27 -15.49 6.66 5.70
CA LYS A 27 -14.44 5.64 5.84
C LYS A 27 -14.69 4.68 7.00
N ASN A 28 -15.15 5.21 8.14
CA ASN A 28 -15.31 4.41 9.37
C ASN A 28 -16.33 3.29 9.20
N ASP A 29 -17.46 3.60 8.55
CA ASP A 29 -18.54 2.65 8.30
C ASP A 29 -18.06 1.50 7.42
N VAL A 30 -17.43 1.83 6.29
CA VAL A 30 -16.91 0.83 5.34
C VAL A 30 -15.79 -0.02 5.94
N LEU A 31 -14.88 0.58 6.70
CA LEU A 31 -13.77 -0.17 7.31
C LEU A 31 -14.24 -1.06 8.47
N SER A 32 -15.39 -0.76 9.10
CA SER A 32 -15.95 -1.58 10.17
C SER A 32 -16.47 -2.95 9.71
N ASP A 33 -16.69 -3.12 8.39
CA ASP A 33 -17.08 -4.39 7.77
C ASP A 33 -15.90 -5.40 7.67
N TYR A 34 -14.68 -4.96 8.01
CA TYR A 34 -13.46 -5.76 7.91
C TYR A 34 -12.86 -5.99 9.30
N ASP A 35 -12.38 -7.22 9.53
CA ASP A 35 -11.68 -7.60 10.76
C ASP A 35 -10.24 -7.05 10.74
N LEU A 36 -10.13 -5.74 10.97
CA LEU A 36 -8.89 -4.97 10.97
C LEU A 36 -8.44 -4.68 12.40
N ILE A 37 -7.14 -4.81 12.65
CA ILE A 37 -6.55 -4.26 13.88
C ILE A 37 -6.42 -2.74 13.78
N GLN A 38 -6.13 -2.10 14.92
CA GLN A 38 -5.96 -0.64 15.00
C GLN A 38 -4.92 -0.07 14.02
N GLU A 39 -3.78 -0.75 13.83
CA GLU A 39 -2.71 -0.31 12.92
C GLU A 39 -3.15 -0.39 11.44
N GLU A 40 -3.74 -1.51 11.03
CA GLU A 40 -4.28 -1.72 9.67
C GLU A 40 -5.41 -0.72 9.36
N TYR A 41 -6.33 -0.55 10.32
CA TYR A 41 -7.41 0.43 10.22
C TYR A 41 -6.85 1.85 10.08
N GLY A 42 -5.87 2.21 10.92
CA GLY A 42 -5.23 3.51 10.89
C GLY A 42 -4.60 3.80 9.52
N ALA A 43 -3.84 2.84 8.99
CA ALA A 43 -3.17 2.96 7.69
C ALA A 43 -4.16 3.15 6.54
N LEU A 44 -5.26 2.37 6.50
CA LEU A 44 -6.30 2.51 5.49
C LEU A 44 -7.09 3.81 5.63
N HIS A 45 -7.36 4.23 6.87
CA HIS A 45 -8.14 5.44 7.13
C HIS A 45 -7.36 6.70 6.74
N SER A 46 -6.07 6.78 7.08
CA SER A 46 -5.19 7.90 6.73
C SER A 46 -4.71 7.87 5.27
N GLY A 47 -4.69 6.69 4.64
CA GLY A 47 -4.10 6.51 3.31
C GLY A 47 -2.57 6.39 3.37
N ASP A 48 -2.02 5.84 4.45
CA ASP A 48 -0.58 5.69 4.65
C ASP A 48 -0.01 4.57 3.76
N ILE A 49 0.47 4.96 2.58
CA ILE A 49 1.08 4.05 1.60
C ILE A 49 2.31 3.34 2.18
N GLY A 50 3.14 4.04 2.95
CA GLY A 50 4.38 3.49 3.50
C GLY A 50 4.09 2.40 4.52
N LEU A 51 3.16 2.65 5.45
CA LEU A 51 2.74 1.66 6.43
C LEU A 51 2.04 0.47 5.77
N LEU A 52 1.14 0.71 4.81
CA LEU A 52 0.48 -0.38 4.07
C LEU A 52 1.50 -1.28 3.35
N TYR A 53 2.55 -0.69 2.78
CA TYR A 53 3.64 -1.44 2.16
C TYR A 53 4.41 -2.27 3.19
N VAL A 54 4.79 -1.68 4.33
CA VAL A 54 5.51 -2.38 5.42
C VAL A 54 4.66 -3.50 6.05
N LEU A 55 3.34 -3.33 6.13
CA LEU A 55 2.42 -4.39 6.55
C LEU A 55 2.35 -5.57 5.56
N GLY A 56 2.88 -5.42 4.35
CA GLY A 56 3.01 -6.48 3.36
C GLY A 56 1.97 -6.48 2.26
N VAL A 57 1.22 -5.38 2.08
CA VAL A 57 0.24 -5.26 0.99
C VAL A 57 0.94 -5.45 -0.36
N ASN A 58 0.35 -6.28 -1.22
CA ASN A 58 0.85 -6.48 -2.57
C ASN A 58 0.93 -5.15 -3.35
N GLY A 59 2.09 -4.90 -3.97
CA GLY A 59 2.39 -3.65 -4.67
C GLY A 59 1.46 -3.32 -5.83
N GLN A 60 0.87 -4.31 -6.51
CA GLN A 60 -0.11 -4.05 -7.57
C GLN A 60 -1.41 -3.50 -7.00
N ILE A 61 -1.91 -4.10 -5.91
CA ILE A 61 -3.11 -3.63 -5.21
C ILE A 61 -2.86 -2.24 -4.62
N LEU A 62 -1.67 -2.04 -4.01
CA LEU A 62 -1.29 -0.78 -3.40
C LEU A 62 -1.13 0.35 -4.43
N MET A 63 -0.55 0.07 -5.60
CA MET A 63 -0.42 1.03 -6.69
C MET A 63 -1.78 1.56 -7.16
N HIS A 64 -2.79 0.69 -7.32
CA HIS A 64 -4.14 1.13 -7.69
C HIS A 64 -4.80 1.96 -6.58
N TYR A 65 -4.52 1.67 -5.32
CA TYR A 65 -5.01 2.47 -4.21
C TYR A 65 -4.33 3.85 -4.16
N ALA A 66 -3.03 3.93 -4.42
CA ALA A 66 -2.32 5.20 -4.56
C ALA A 66 -2.93 6.05 -5.70
N ALA A 67 -3.26 5.44 -6.83
CA ALA A 67 -3.97 6.11 -7.92
C ALA A 67 -5.37 6.59 -7.50
N TYR A 68 -6.12 5.81 -6.72
CA TYR A 68 -7.39 6.25 -6.12
C TYR A 68 -7.20 7.50 -5.23
N LEU A 69 -6.11 7.56 -4.46
CA LEU A 69 -5.73 8.72 -3.66
C LEU A 69 -5.12 9.88 -4.46
N GLN A 70 -5.04 9.77 -5.80
CA GLN A 70 -4.42 10.76 -6.69
C GLN A 70 -2.93 11.01 -6.40
N ILE A 71 -2.22 9.97 -5.97
CA ILE A 71 -0.77 10.00 -5.74
C ILE A 71 -0.06 9.63 -7.04
N GLU A 72 0.87 10.48 -7.48
CA GLU A 72 1.67 10.26 -8.68
C GLU A 72 2.69 9.13 -8.49
N TRP A 73 3.12 8.52 -9.60
CA TRP A 73 3.99 7.35 -9.57
C TRP A 73 5.28 7.55 -8.76
N PHE A 74 6.00 8.65 -8.96
CA PHE A 74 7.26 8.91 -8.26
C PHE A 74 7.05 9.15 -6.75
N ASP A 75 5.94 9.81 -6.39
CA ASP A 75 5.57 10.04 -5.00
C ASP A 75 5.18 8.72 -4.32
N TYR A 76 4.42 7.86 -5.00
CA TYR A 76 4.12 6.51 -4.53
C TYR A 76 5.38 5.71 -4.22
N LEU A 77 6.37 5.72 -5.13
CA LEU A 77 7.65 5.05 -4.89
C LEU A 77 8.41 5.65 -3.71
N GLN A 78 8.34 6.97 -3.52
CA GLN A 78 8.99 7.64 -2.40
C GLN A 78 8.32 7.28 -1.07
N LEU A 79 6.98 7.31 -1.00
CA LEU A 79 6.23 6.91 0.19
C LEU A 79 6.51 5.48 0.63
N MET A 80 6.71 4.55 -0.31
CA MET A 80 7.14 3.19 0.04
C MET A 80 8.54 3.15 0.65
N ARG A 81 9.49 3.96 0.16
CA ARG A 81 10.83 4.07 0.75
C ARG A 81 10.78 4.69 2.14
N ASP A 82 10.07 5.80 2.28
CA ASP A 82 9.89 6.50 3.55
C ASP A 82 9.24 5.58 4.58
N GLY A 83 8.28 4.76 4.17
CA GLY A 83 7.66 3.76 5.04
C GLY A 83 8.65 2.73 5.60
N ILE A 84 9.62 2.27 4.81
CA ILE A 84 10.67 1.35 5.31
C ILE A 84 11.56 2.06 6.34
N GLU A 85 11.92 3.31 6.07
CA GLU A 85 12.76 4.12 6.96
C GLU A 85 12.05 4.40 8.30
N GLU A 86 10.74 4.66 8.26
CA GLU A 86 9.93 5.01 9.43
C GLU A 86 9.42 3.80 10.22
N TYR A 87 8.88 2.79 9.54
CA TYR A 87 8.17 1.65 10.16
C TYR A 87 8.96 0.33 10.16
N GLY A 88 10.14 0.32 9.55
CA GLY A 88 11.03 -0.83 9.45
C GLY A 88 10.80 -1.72 8.23
N PRO A 89 11.42 -2.91 8.18
CA PRO A 89 11.33 -3.80 7.02
C PRO A 89 9.92 -4.33 6.81
N VAL A 90 9.60 -4.66 5.55
CA VAL A 90 8.33 -5.30 5.19
C VAL A 90 8.15 -6.60 5.98
N ARG A 91 7.02 -6.70 6.69
CA ARG A 91 6.75 -7.70 7.72
C ARG A 91 6.11 -8.98 7.18
N ALA A 92 5.43 -8.90 6.04
CA ALA A 92 4.69 -10.01 5.45
C ALA A 92 4.59 -9.92 3.92
N GLY A 93 4.08 -10.97 3.29
CA GLY A 93 3.86 -11.02 1.84
C GLY A 93 5.15 -11.25 1.04
N ILE A 94 5.05 -11.05 -0.28
CA ILE A 94 6.12 -11.39 -1.23
C ILE A 94 7.38 -10.51 -1.11
N TYR A 95 7.26 -9.37 -0.44
CA TYR A 95 8.37 -8.43 -0.22
C TYR A 95 8.99 -8.55 1.17
N THR A 96 8.62 -9.57 1.95
CA THR A 96 9.18 -9.78 3.30
C THR A 96 10.70 -9.79 3.22
N MET A 97 11.35 -8.85 3.90
CA MET A 97 12.80 -8.70 3.87
C MET A 97 13.47 -9.63 4.88
N THR A 98 13.56 -10.93 4.56
CA THR A 98 14.34 -11.89 5.36
C THR A 98 15.82 -11.83 4.94
N GLY A 99 16.61 -10.94 5.54
CA GLY A 99 18.08 -11.06 5.64
C GLY A 99 18.93 -11.13 4.35
N GLY A 100 18.36 -10.99 3.16
CA GLY A 100 19.07 -11.01 1.86
C GLY A 100 18.56 -9.98 0.85
N GLY A 101 17.94 -8.90 1.35
CA GLY A 101 17.10 -7.96 0.61
C GLY A 101 17.83 -6.90 -0.23
N GLU A 102 18.97 -7.22 -0.85
CA GLU A 102 19.65 -6.26 -1.74
C GLU A 102 18.94 -6.04 -3.09
N GLN A 103 17.97 -6.89 -3.45
CA GLN A 103 17.48 -6.95 -4.82
C GLN A 103 16.33 -5.98 -5.16
N PHE A 104 15.55 -5.48 -4.19
CA PHE A 104 14.39 -4.64 -4.53
C PHE A 104 14.73 -3.16 -4.73
N ASN A 105 15.72 -2.64 -3.99
CA ASN A 105 16.19 -1.27 -4.20
C ASN A 105 16.86 -1.09 -5.57
N GLN A 106 17.55 -2.10 -6.11
CA GLN A 106 18.18 -2.01 -7.42
C GLN A 106 17.19 -1.95 -8.60
N VAL A 107 16.05 -2.66 -8.51
CA VAL A 107 15.09 -2.71 -9.64
C VAL A 107 14.35 -1.38 -9.81
N LEU A 108 13.96 -0.72 -8.71
CA LEU A 108 13.29 0.58 -8.78
C LEU A 108 14.24 1.72 -9.17
N SER A 109 15.53 1.63 -8.84
CA SER A 109 16.54 2.59 -9.30
C SER A 109 16.90 2.42 -10.79
N ALA A 110 16.74 1.22 -11.36
CA ALA A 110 17.13 0.93 -12.74
C ALA A 110 16.16 1.51 -13.79
N ASP A 111 14.87 1.64 -13.47
CA ASP A 111 13.86 2.14 -14.42
C ASP A 111 13.75 3.67 -14.51
N VAL A 112 14.31 4.41 -13.55
CA VAL A 112 14.36 5.89 -13.60
C VAL A 112 15.42 6.40 -14.62
N GLY A 113 16.30 5.51 -15.09
CA GLY A 113 17.46 5.87 -15.92
C GLY A 113 17.32 5.69 -17.44
N LYS A 114 16.18 5.25 -17.97
CA LYS A 114 16.03 4.94 -19.41
C LYS A 114 14.96 5.74 -20.14
N GLU A 115 14.97 7.06 -19.97
CA GLU A 115 14.44 7.98 -20.97
C GLU A 115 15.48 9.06 -21.30
N LYS A 116 16.52 8.69 -22.07
CA LYS A 116 17.19 9.59 -23.02
C LYS A 116 17.89 8.77 -24.11
N LYS A 117 17.25 8.65 -25.27
CA LYS A 117 17.88 8.94 -26.56
C LYS A 117 16.85 9.11 -27.65
#